data_AF-A0ABD7K2N1-F1
#
_entry.id   AF-A0ABD7K2N1-F1
#
_cell.length_a   1.000
_cell.length_b   1.000
_cell.length_c   1.000
_cell.angle_alpha   90.00
_cell.angle_beta   90.00
_cell.angle_gamma   90.00
#
_symmetry.space_group_name_H-M   'P 1'
#
loop_
_entity.id
_entity.type
_entity.pdbx_description
1 polymer ?
#
loop_
_entity_poly.entity_id
_entity_poly.type
_entity_poly.pdbx_seq_one_letter_code
_entity_poly.pdbx_strand_id
1 'polypeptide(L)'
;MRPSFASWGLLAALLLPGPLLQAQPLSPALQQLLSLSSQRLQLADQVALSKAQSGKAVQDSPREEQQLQMLAGQAAGHGVDAEQVRLLFAAQIEANKLVQYRLLSRPLPGAGQVIDLEPIRERLNQLNLELLQGYAPALAELRGDDCRPRLDQALQRQIREDRLDDLHAIALSRAAGDICHWASP
;
A
#
# COMPACT_ATOMS: atom_id res chain seq x y z
N MET A 1 67.11 20.63 47.52
CA MET A 1 65.67 20.58 47.83
C MET A 1 64.94 21.74 47.17
N ARG A 2 64.29 21.51 46.03
CA ARG A 2 63.17 22.27 45.45
C ARG A 2 62.41 21.27 44.56
N PRO A 3 61.08 21.06 44.73
CA PRO A 3 60.32 20.09 43.95
C PRO A 3 59.75 20.73 42.68
N SER A 4 59.62 19.98 41.59
CA SER A 4 58.78 20.38 40.45
C SER A 4 58.06 19.19 39.81
N PHE A 5 56.80 19.07 40.24
CA PHE A 5 55.55 18.70 39.56
C PHE A 5 55.59 17.83 38.29
N ALA A 6 55.00 16.64 38.42
CA ALA A 6 54.57 15.77 37.33
C ALA A 6 53.32 16.35 36.64
N SER A 7 53.41 16.56 35.33
CA SER A 7 52.31 16.96 34.46
C SER A 7 51.49 15.73 34.05
N TRP A 8 50.27 15.63 34.59
CA TRP A 8 49.26 14.68 34.12
C TRP A 8 48.57 15.27 32.88
N GLY A 9 48.74 14.61 31.73
CA GLY A 9 48.04 14.96 30.50
C GLY A 9 46.55 14.63 30.58
N LEU A 10 45.70 15.63 30.40
CA LEU A 10 44.25 15.49 30.25
C LEU A 10 43.93 14.99 28.84
N LEU A 11 43.39 13.77 28.73
CA LEU A 11 42.72 13.25 27.54
C LEU A 11 41.29 13.81 27.50
N ALA A 12 41.02 14.76 26.61
CA ALA A 12 39.67 15.24 26.32
C ALA A 12 38.98 14.29 25.32
N ALA A 13 38.05 13.47 25.79
CA ALA A 13 37.18 12.66 24.95
C ALA A 13 36.08 13.53 24.33
N LEU A 14 36.17 13.77 23.02
CA LEU A 14 35.12 14.42 22.22
C LEU A 14 33.95 13.43 22.01
N LEU A 15 32.89 13.58 22.80
CA LEU A 15 31.59 12.97 22.54
C LEU A 15 30.89 13.78 21.44
N LEU A 16 30.96 13.30 20.19
CA LEU A 16 30.13 13.83 19.10
C LEU A 16 28.67 13.41 19.36
N PRO A 17 27.70 14.35 19.44
CA PRO A 17 26.29 13.98 19.50
C PRO A 17 25.90 13.35 18.16
N GLY A 18 25.52 12.07 18.19
CA GLY A 18 24.95 11.38 17.03
C GLY A 18 23.62 12.03 16.63
N PRO A 19 23.23 11.93 15.34
CA PRO A 19 21.95 12.47 14.89
C PRO A 19 20.82 11.78 15.66
N LEU A 20 19.96 12.58 16.29
CA LEU A 20 18.71 12.08 16.87
C LEU A 20 17.86 11.55 15.72
N LEU A 21 17.55 10.25 15.72
CA LEU A 21 16.43 9.73 14.93
C LEU A 21 15.18 10.45 15.43
N GLN A 22 14.74 11.47 14.72
CA GLN A 22 13.44 12.07 14.99
C GLN A 22 12.38 11.03 14.65
N ALA A 23 11.53 10.70 15.62
CA ALA A 23 10.36 9.88 15.36
C ALA A 23 9.49 10.61 14.32
N GLN A 24 9.40 10.04 13.12
CA GLN A 24 8.54 10.59 12.08
C GLN A 24 7.08 10.64 12.59
N PRO A 25 6.33 11.70 12.27
CA PRO A 25 4.95 11.82 12.68
C PRO A 25 4.14 10.63 12.16
N LEU A 26 3.30 10.05 13.02
CA LEU A 26 2.38 9.00 12.63
C LEU A 26 1.51 9.51 11.47
N SER A 27 1.35 8.69 10.43
CA SER A 27 0.49 8.97 9.27
C SER A 27 -0.71 8.01 9.31
N PRO A 28 -1.69 8.25 10.20
CA PRO A 28 -2.80 7.32 10.43
C PRO A 28 -3.71 7.17 9.21
N ALA A 29 -3.98 8.22 8.45
CA ALA A 29 -4.83 8.10 7.26
C ALA A 29 -4.14 7.29 6.15
N LEU A 30 -2.83 7.51 5.96
CA LEU A 30 -2.02 6.69 5.06
C LEU A 30 -1.99 5.23 5.50
N GLN A 31 -1.80 4.97 6.80
CA GLN A 31 -1.82 3.61 7.33
C GLN A 31 -3.17 2.93 7.08
N GLN A 32 -4.28 3.65 7.30
CA GLN A 32 -5.62 3.15 7.03
C GLN A 32 -5.80 2.83 5.54
N LEU A 33 -5.37 3.71 4.63
CA LEU A 33 -5.47 3.47 3.18
C LEU A 33 -4.70 2.21 2.75
N LEU A 34 -3.50 2.00 3.29
CA LEU A 34 -2.69 0.81 3.00
C LEU A 34 -3.30 -0.46 3.58
N SER A 35 -3.90 -0.39 4.78
CA SER A 35 -4.67 -1.50 5.34
C SER A 35 -5.84 -1.89 4.46
N LEU A 36 -6.62 -0.93 3.97
CA LEU A 36 -7.74 -1.17 3.06
C LEU A 36 -7.27 -1.77 1.73
N SER A 37 -6.15 -1.27 1.20
CA SER A 37 -5.52 -1.78 -0.02
C SER A 37 -5.05 -3.22 0.16
N SER A 38 -4.43 -3.54 1.30
CA SER A 38 -4.02 -4.90 1.66
C SER A 38 -5.21 -5.85 1.76
N GLN A 39 -6.27 -5.46 2.47
CA GLN A 39 -7.51 -6.25 2.58
C GLN A 39 -8.12 -6.54 1.21
N ARG A 40 -8.19 -5.52 0.33
CA ARG A 40 -8.69 -5.68 -1.04
C ARG A 40 -7.81 -6.60 -1.86
N LEU A 41 -6.50 -6.52 -1.67
CA LEU A 41 -5.53 -7.34 -2.38
C LEU A 41 -5.60 -8.81 -1.97
N GLN A 42 -5.77 -9.11 -0.67
CA GLN A 42 -5.88 -10.49 -0.16
C GLN A 42 -7.11 -11.25 -0.72
N LEU A 43 -8.14 -10.53 -1.20
CA LEU A 43 -9.26 -11.16 -1.90
C LEU A 43 -8.85 -11.74 -3.28
N ALA A 44 -7.68 -11.38 -3.82
CA ALA A 44 -7.16 -11.90 -5.08
C ALA A 44 -7.01 -13.43 -5.05
N ASP A 45 -6.70 -14.02 -3.89
CA ASP A 45 -6.52 -15.46 -3.75
C ASP A 45 -7.82 -16.21 -4.05
N GLN A 46 -8.93 -15.77 -3.47
CA GLN A 46 -10.25 -16.37 -3.69
C GLN A 46 -10.76 -16.10 -5.13
N VAL A 47 -10.45 -14.93 -5.68
CA VAL A 47 -10.77 -14.61 -7.08
C VAL A 47 -9.97 -15.51 -8.04
N ALA A 48 -8.69 -15.77 -7.75
CA ALA A 48 -7.85 -16.68 -8.54
C ALA A 48 -8.40 -18.12 -8.49
N LEU A 49 -8.81 -18.61 -7.31
CA LEU A 49 -9.45 -19.92 -7.17
C LEU A 49 -10.74 -20.03 -8.01
N SER A 50 -11.61 -19.03 -7.92
CA SER A 50 -12.84 -18.97 -8.72
C SER A 50 -12.57 -18.96 -10.23
N LYS A 51 -11.52 -18.26 -10.69
CA LYS A 51 -11.10 -18.23 -12.09
C LYS A 51 -10.46 -19.53 -12.55
N ALA A 52 -9.66 -20.18 -11.70
CA ALA A 52 -9.12 -21.51 -11.97
C ALA A 52 -10.25 -22.52 -12.21
N GLN A 53 -11.31 -22.46 -11.40
CA GLN A 53 -12.49 -23.32 -11.54
C GLN A 53 -13.31 -22.99 -12.80
N SER A 54 -13.59 -21.71 -13.03
CA SER A 54 -14.50 -21.27 -14.11
C SER A 54 -13.85 -21.12 -15.48
N GLY A 55 -12.51 -21.11 -15.55
CA GLY A 55 -11.74 -20.84 -16.78
C GLY A 55 -11.81 -19.39 -17.26
N LYS A 56 -12.39 -18.47 -16.47
CA LYS A 56 -12.48 -17.04 -16.84
C LYS A 56 -11.12 -16.37 -16.83
N ALA A 57 -10.90 -15.46 -17.77
CA ALA A 57 -9.67 -14.69 -17.87
C ALA A 57 -9.43 -13.80 -16.63
N VAL A 58 -8.16 -13.56 -16.31
CA VAL A 58 -7.78 -12.62 -15.25
C VAL A 58 -8.16 -11.20 -15.64
N GLN A 59 -7.74 -10.77 -16.83
CA GLN A 59 -8.05 -9.46 -17.40
C GLN A 59 -9.39 -9.45 -18.11
N ASP A 60 -10.17 -8.40 -17.85
CA ASP A 60 -11.44 -8.10 -18.48
C ASP A 60 -11.52 -6.58 -18.72
N SER A 61 -10.82 -6.11 -19.77
CA SER A 61 -10.61 -4.67 -20.01
C SER A 61 -11.92 -3.86 -20.07
N PRO A 62 -13.00 -4.31 -20.77
CA PRO A 62 -14.25 -3.57 -20.79
C PRO A 62 -14.88 -3.41 -19.39
N ARG A 63 -14.84 -4.47 -18.57
CA ARG A 63 -15.36 -4.43 -17.20
C ARG A 63 -14.49 -3.57 -16.28
N GLU A 64 -13.18 -3.66 -16.42
CA GLU A 64 -12.21 -2.85 -15.67
C GLU A 64 -12.43 -1.36 -15.97
N GLU A 65 -12.58 -0.98 -17.23
CA GLU A 65 -12.84 0.41 -17.64
C GLU A 65 -14.18 0.92 -17.08
N GLN A 66 -15.24 0.11 -17.14
CA GLN A 66 -16.53 0.46 -16.56
C GLN A 66 -16.41 0.72 -15.03
N GLN A 67 -15.64 -0.11 -14.33
CA GLN A 67 -15.41 0.06 -12.89
C GLN A 67 -14.62 1.35 -12.60
N LEU A 68 -13.58 1.63 -13.38
CA LEU A 68 -12.78 2.85 -13.24
C LEU A 68 -13.63 4.11 -13.49
N GLN A 69 -14.45 4.09 -14.54
CA GLN A 69 -15.34 5.21 -14.87
C GLN A 69 -16.37 5.45 -13.74
N MET A 70 -16.95 4.39 -13.19
CA MET A 70 -17.91 4.48 -12.08
C MET A 70 -17.28 5.09 -10.83
N LEU A 71 -16.06 4.66 -10.47
CA LEU A 71 -15.36 5.16 -9.28
C LEU A 71 -14.89 6.61 -9.47
N ALA A 72 -14.36 6.96 -10.64
CA ALA A 72 -13.99 8.33 -10.98
C ALA A 72 -15.20 9.28 -10.93
N GLY A 73 -16.38 8.81 -11.32
CA GLY A 73 -17.63 9.59 -11.21
C GLY A 73 -18.04 9.94 -9.78
N GLN A 74 -17.49 9.27 -8.77
CA GLN A 74 -17.75 9.54 -7.35
C GLN A 74 -16.75 10.55 -6.74
N ALA A 75 -15.68 10.89 -7.45
CA ALA A 75 -14.53 11.63 -6.91
C ALA A 75 -14.90 12.97 -6.24
N ALA A 76 -15.77 13.76 -6.89
CA ALA A 76 -16.20 15.06 -6.36
C ALA A 76 -16.88 14.97 -4.98
N GLY A 77 -17.64 13.90 -4.73
CA GLY A 77 -18.29 13.66 -3.44
C GLY A 77 -17.31 13.38 -2.30
N HIS A 78 -16.06 13.06 -2.62
CA HIS A 78 -14.99 12.74 -1.67
C HIS A 78 -13.85 13.77 -1.69
N GLY A 79 -13.99 14.88 -2.43
CA GLY A 79 -13.00 15.95 -2.45
C GLY A 79 -11.68 15.57 -3.14
N VAL A 80 -11.71 14.63 -4.09
CA VAL A 80 -10.55 14.19 -4.88
C VAL A 80 -10.80 14.47 -6.36
N ASP A 81 -9.74 14.69 -7.14
CA ASP A 81 -9.84 14.78 -8.60
C ASP A 81 -10.21 13.42 -9.23
N ALA A 82 -11.00 13.46 -10.30
CA ALA A 82 -11.48 12.24 -10.96
C ALA A 82 -10.35 11.39 -11.56
N GLU A 83 -9.31 12.02 -12.11
CA GLU A 83 -8.15 11.30 -12.65
C GLU A 83 -7.30 10.70 -11.52
N GLN A 84 -7.14 11.40 -10.39
CA GLN A 84 -6.49 10.82 -9.20
C GLN A 84 -7.22 9.56 -8.71
N VAL A 85 -8.56 9.58 -8.66
CA VAL A 85 -9.35 8.38 -8.31
C VAL A 85 -9.16 7.27 -9.35
N ARG A 86 -9.17 7.61 -10.64
CA ARG A 86 -8.94 6.64 -11.73
C ARG A 86 -7.58 5.96 -11.58
N LEU A 87 -6.53 6.73 -11.30
CA LEU A 87 -5.17 6.25 -11.12
C LEU A 87 -5.03 5.35 -9.89
N LEU A 88 -5.61 5.76 -8.74
CA LEU A 88 -5.66 4.92 -7.55
C LEU A 88 -6.26 3.55 -7.88
N PHE A 89 -7.46 3.51 -8.45
CA PHE A 89 -8.14 2.24 -8.69
C PHE A 89 -7.54 1.43 -9.84
N ALA A 90 -6.92 2.07 -10.83
CA ALA A 90 -6.13 1.37 -11.83
C ALA A 90 -4.95 0.63 -11.18
N ALA A 91 -4.20 1.28 -10.28
CA ALA A 91 -3.13 0.64 -9.53
C ALA A 91 -3.63 -0.53 -8.67
N GLN A 92 -4.79 -0.38 -8.02
CA GLN A 92 -5.42 -1.44 -7.23
C GLN A 92 -5.87 -2.64 -8.09
N ILE A 93 -6.36 -2.40 -9.31
CA ILE A 93 -6.74 -3.46 -10.27
C ILE A 93 -5.49 -4.18 -10.79
N GLU A 94 -4.47 -3.44 -11.21
CA GLU A 94 -3.22 -4.03 -11.72
C GLU A 94 -2.49 -4.86 -10.66
N ALA A 95 -2.40 -4.36 -9.42
CA ALA A 95 -1.82 -5.11 -8.32
C ALA A 95 -2.58 -6.42 -8.04
N ASN A 96 -3.91 -6.39 -8.10
CA ASN A 96 -4.74 -7.58 -7.92
C ASN A 96 -4.58 -8.59 -9.06
N LYS A 97 -4.46 -8.12 -10.32
CA LYS A 97 -4.15 -8.98 -11.47
C LYS A 97 -2.78 -9.63 -11.34
N LEU A 98 -1.77 -8.91 -10.84
CA LEU A 98 -0.44 -9.47 -10.59
C LEU A 98 -0.49 -10.70 -9.66
N VAL A 99 -1.22 -10.61 -8.55
CA VAL A 99 -1.41 -11.76 -7.64
C VAL A 99 -2.11 -12.91 -8.35
N GLN A 100 -3.22 -12.64 -9.02
CA GLN A 100 -3.97 -13.68 -9.75
C GLN A 100 -3.14 -14.40 -10.81
N TYR A 101 -2.42 -13.65 -11.67
CA TYR A 101 -1.54 -14.25 -12.68
C TYR A 101 -0.45 -15.11 -12.04
N ARG A 102 0.16 -14.63 -10.95
CA ARG A 102 1.20 -15.40 -10.27
C ARG A 102 0.65 -16.69 -9.66
N LEU A 103 -0.54 -16.66 -9.07
CA LEU A 103 -1.19 -17.84 -8.51
C LEU A 103 -1.57 -18.86 -9.59
N LEU A 104 -2.15 -18.39 -10.69
CA LEU A 104 -2.60 -19.23 -11.80
C LEU A 104 -1.45 -19.77 -12.67
N SER A 105 -0.24 -19.20 -12.57
CA SER A 105 0.95 -19.69 -13.28
C SER A 105 1.51 -21.03 -12.77
N ARG A 106 0.97 -21.55 -11.65
CA ARG A 106 1.38 -22.80 -11.01
C ARG A 106 0.15 -23.61 -10.62
N PRO A 107 0.29 -24.93 -10.34
CA PRO A 107 -0.79 -25.69 -9.73
C PRO A 107 -1.29 -24.96 -8.46
N LEU A 108 -2.55 -24.57 -8.48
CA LEU A 108 -3.18 -23.80 -7.41
C LEU A 108 -3.93 -24.77 -6.47
N PRO A 109 -3.50 -24.92 -5.21
CA PRO A 109 -4.23 -25.74 -4.25
C PRO A 109 -5.67 -25.27 -4.12
N GLY A 110 -6.63 -26.18 -4.13
CA GLY A 110 -8.05 -25.82 -4.01
C GLY A 110 -8.72 -25.33 -5.30
N ALA A 111 -8.07 -25.41 -6.47
CA ALA A 111 -8.68 -25.01 -7.76
C ALA A 111 -10.00 -25.75 -8.12
N GLY A 112 -10.30 -26.87 -7.48
CA GLY A 112 -11.58 -27.58 -7.61
C GLY A 112 -12.68 -27.15 -6.63
N GLN A 113 -12.38 -26.25 -5.70
CA GLN A 113 -13.34 -25.74 -4.72
C GLN A 113 -14.29 -24.73 -5.38
N VAL A 114 -15.58 -24.89 -5.14
CA VAL A 114 -16.58 -23.90 -5.55
C VAL A 114 -16.44 -22.68 -4.64
N ILE A 115 -16.14 -21.53 -5.24
CA ILE A 115 -16.07 -20.24 -4.55
C ILE A 115 -17.34 -19.45 -4.85
N ASP A 116 -18.10 -19.10 -3.82
CA ASP A 116 -19.18 -18.12 -3.93
C ASP A 116 -18.58 -16.71 -4.06
N LEU A 117 -18.86 -16.05 -5.19
CA LEU A 117 -18.33 -14.73 -5.48
C LEU A 117 -19.17 -13.61 -4.88
N GLU A 118 -20.42 -13.84 -4.47
CA GLU A 118 -21.28 -12.76 -3.97
C GLU A 118 -20.70 -12.08 -2.72
N PRO A 119 -20.27 -12.81 -1.67
CA PRO A 119 -19.63 -12.18 -0.50
C PRO A 119 -18.35 -11.43 -0.86
N ILE A 120 -17.58 -11.94 -1.83
CA ILE A 120 -16.34 -11.30 -2.31
C ILE A 120 -16.66 -10.00 -3.03
N ARG A 121 -17.72 -9.98 -3.87
CA ARG A 121 -18.18 -8.78 -4.59
C ARG A 121 -18.67 -7.71 -3.62
N GLU A 122 -19.46 -8.11 -2.62
CA GLU A 122 -19.93 -7.20 -1.58
C GLU A 122 -18.75 -6.58 -0.81
N ARG A 123 -17.78 -7.39 -0.39
CA ARG A 123 -16.60 -6.88 0.32
C ARG A 123 -15.74 -5.98 -0.56
N LEU A 124 -15.56 -6.31 -1.85
CA LEU A 124 -14.85 -5.44 -2.80
C LEU A 124 -15.55 -4.09 -2.96
N ASN A 125 -16.88 -4.07 -3.04
CA ASN A 125 -17.64 -2.82 -3.15
C ASN A 125 -17.48 -1.95 -1.90
N GLN A 126 -17.56 -2.55 -0.70
CA GLN A 126 -17.30 -1.85 0.56
C GLN A 126 -15.88 -1.27 0.60
N LEU A 127 -14.87 -2.09 0.30
CA LEU A 127 -13.47 -1.67 0.28
C LEU A 127 -13.21 -0.55 -0.74
N ASN A 128 -13.89 -0.55 -1.89
CA ASN A 128 -13.76 0.55 -2.85
C ASN A 128 -14.29 1.87 -2.25
N LEU A 129 -15.43 1.86 -1.56
CA LEU A 129 -15.97 3.06 -0.90
C LEU A 129 -15.04 3.53 0.24
N GLU A 130 -14.56 2.60 1.07
CA GLU A 130 -13.63 2.89 2.16
C GLU A 130 -12.30 3.48 1.63
N LEU A 131 -11.75 2.93 0.55
CA LEU A 131 -10.55 3.46 -0.13
C LEU A 131 -10.77 4.87 -0.65
N LEU A 132 -11.91 5.10 -1.33
CA LEU A 132 -12.24 6.41 -1.88
C LEU A 132 -12.38 7.47 -0.77
N GLN A 133 -13.03 7.12 0.34
CA GLN A 133 -13.17 7.98 1.51
C GLN A 133 -11.82 8.27 2.19
N GLY A 134 -10.93 7.28 2.27
CA GLY A 134 -9.62 7.41 2.89
C GLY A 134 -8.58 8.15 2.04
N TYR A 135 -8.84 8.36 0.74
CA TYR A 135 -7.80 8.78 -0.19
C TYR A 135 -7.36 10.24 -0.02
N ALA A 136 -8.30 11.21 0.04
CA ALA A 136 -7.97 12.62 0.28
C ALA A 136 -7.15 12.84 1.57
N PRO A 137 -7.55 12.28 2.73
CA PRO A 137 -6.76 12.36 3.95
C PRO A 137 -5.35 11.78 3.82
N ALA A 138 -5.19 10.63 3.14
CA ALA A 138 -3.87 10.02 2.92
C ALA A 138 -2.97 10.88 2.01
N LEU A 139 -3.54 11.47 0.95
CA LEU A 139 -2.82 12.43 0.10
C LEU A 139 -2.36 13.65 0.88
N ALA A 140 -3.19 14.16 1.80
CA ALA A 140 -2.82 15.30 2.64
C ALA A 140 -1.63 14.99 3.57
N GLU A 141 -1.55 13.77 4.11
CA GLU A 141 -0.43 13.31 4.94
C GLU A 141 0.88 13.09 4.16
N LEU A 142 0.80 12.94 2.84
CA LEU A 142 1.93 12.71 1.93
C LEU A 142 2.46 13.99 1.26
N ARG A 143 1.91 15.16 1.59
CA ARG A 143 2.40 16.44 1.06
C ARG A 143 3.77 16.80 1.64
N GLY A 144 4.72 17.11 0.76
CA GLY A 144 6.06 17.57 1.12
C GLY A 144 7.17 16.69 0.54
N ASP A 145 8.41 17.10 0.78
CA ASP A 145 9.60 16.47 0.20
C ASP A 145 9.90 15.08 0.80
N ASP A 146 9.26 14.72 1.91
CA ASP A 146 9.42 13.44 2.61
C ASP A 146 8.38 12.37 2.21
N CYS A 147 7.61 12.60 1.13
CA CYS A 147 6.55 11.69 0.69
C CYS A 147 7.02 10.24 0.58
N ARG A 148 8.13 10.01 -0.14
CA ARG A 148 8.63 8.65 -0.40
C ARG A 148 9.06 7.92 0.87
N PRO A 149 9.94 8.49 1.73
CA PRO A 149 10.29 7.84 2.99
C PRO A 149 9.07 7.58 3.89
N ARG A 150 8.08 8.48 3.91
CA ARG A 150 6.84 8.29 4.68
C ARG A 150 5.97 7.14 4.14
N LEU A 151 5.79 7.07 2.82
CA LEU A 151 5.09 5.97 2.15
C LEU A 151 5.79 4.64 2.40
N ASP A 152 7.12 4.59 2.23
CA ASP A 152 7.91 3.37 2.44
C ASP A 152 7.80 2.90 3.91
N GLN A 153 7.85 3.81 4.89
CA GLN A 153 7.66 3.46 6.30
C GLN A 153 6.28 2.85 6.56
N ALA A 154 5.22 3.46 6.04
CA ALA A 154 3.85 2.99 6.22
C ALA A 154 3.60 1.63 5.52
N LEU A 155 4.14 1.46 4.31
CA LEU A 155 4.14 0.17 3.59
C LEU A 155 4.81 -0.93 4.41
N GLN A 156 6.01 -0.66 4.92
CA GLN A 156 6.75 -1.63 5.73
C GLN A 156 6.03 -1.96 7.04
N ARG A 157 5.32 -0.99 7.64
CA ARG A 157 4.46 -1.26 8.78
C ARG A 157 3.30 -2.19 8.39
N GLN A 158 2.58 -1.88 7.32
CA GLN A 158 1.43 -2.69 6.89
C GLN A 158 1.83 -4.12 6.52
N ILE A 159 2.93 -4.29 5.79
CA ILE A 159 3.46 -5.60 5.41
C ILE A 159 3.74 -6.46 6.64
N ARG A 160 4.30 -5.88 7.72
CA ARG A 160 4.57 -6.60 8.97
C ARG A 160 3.29 -6.89 9.76
N GLU A 161 2.36 -5.94 9.83
CA GLU A 161 1.10 -6.08 10.57
C GLU A 161 0.26 -7.22 10.00
N ASP A 162 0.11 -7.27 8.68
CA ASP A 162 -0.67 -8.33 8.01
C ASP A 162 0.14 -9.60 7.75
N ARG A 163 1.45 -9.58 8.02
CA ARG A 163 2.39 -10.68 7.72
C ARG A 163 2.30 -11.14 6.26
N LEU A 164 2.30 -10.16 5.34
CA LEU A 164 2.19 -10.44 3.91
C LEU A 164 3.36 -11.28 3.42
N ASP A 165 3.07 -12.25 2.54
CA ASP A 165 4.11 -12.94 1.79
C ASP A 165 4.74 -12.01 0.74
N ASP A 166 5.84 -12.46 0.11
CA ASP A 166 6.56 -11.64 -0.87
C ASP A 166 5.67 -11.19 -2.04
N LEU A 167 4.74 -12.04 -2.48
CA LEU A 167 3.85 -11.72 -3.60
C LEU A 167 2.89 -10.58 -3.21
N HIS A 168 2.26 -10.68 -2.05
CA HIS A 168 1.33 -9.68 -1.54
C HIS A 168 2.04 -8.39 -1.13
N ALA A 169 3.26 -8.48 -0.59
CA ALA A 169 4.09 -7.31 -0.28
C ALA A 169 4.47 -6.53 -1.55
N ILE A 170 4.88 -7.23 -2.61
CA ILE A 170 5.16 -6.62 -3.93
C ILE A 170 3.88 -5.99 -4.49
N ALA A 171 2.76 -6.70 -4.44
CA ALA A 171 1.51 -6.19 -4.98
C ALA A 171 0.98 -4.98 -4.21
N LEU A 172 1.07 -4.95 -2.86
CA LEU A 172 0.71 -3.78 -2.06
C LEU A 172 1.60 -2.58 -2.41
N SER A 173 2.91 -2.82 -2.59
CA SER A 173 3.84 -1.78 -3.01
C SER A 173 3.49 -1.21 -4.40
N ARG A 174 3.02 -2.06 -5.34
CA ARG A 174 2.54 -1.59 -6.66
C ARG A 174 1.21 -0.85 -6.57
N ALA A 175 0.32 -1.26 -5.68
CA ALA A 175 -0.98 -0.64 -5.49
C ALA A 175 -0.88 0.81 -4.95
N ALA A 176 0.22 1.14 -4.27
CA ALA A 176 0.47 2.44 -3.66
C ALA A 176 1.66 3.22 -4.25
N GLY A 177 2.45 2.60 -5.13
CA GLY A 177 3.79 3.07 -5.49
C GLY A 177 3.86 4.43 -6.17
N ASP A 178 2.78 4.82 -6.85
CA ASP A 178 2.71 6.07 -7.60
C ASP A 178 2.00 7.19 -6.83
N ILE A 179 1.51 6.93 -5.60
CA ILE A 179 0.79 7.94 -4.80
C ILE A 179 1.61 9.21 -4.61
N CYS A 180 2.94 9.10 -4.43
CA CYS A 180 3.81 10.26 -4.29
C CYS A 180 3.98 11.09 -5.57
N HIS A 181 3.80 10.49 -6.76
CA HIS A 181 3.82 11.24 -8.00
C HIS A 181 2.59 12.15 -8.12
N TRP A 182 1.46 11.78 -7.51
CA TRP A 182 0.20 12.52 -7.58
C TRP A 182 -0.12 13.34 -6.34
N ALA A 183 0.58 13.09 -5.23
CA ALA A 183 0.53 13.90 -4.02
C ALA A 183 1.37 15.19 -4.13
N SER A 184 2.14 15.34 -5.21
CA SER A 184 2.85 16.58 -5.53
C SER A 184 1.82 17.70 -5.85
N PRO A 185 2.05 18.93 -5.36
CA PRO A 185 1.10 20.04 -5.47
C PRO A 185 0.81 20.47 -6.92
#